data_AF-A0A9E6RIN2-F1
#
_entry.id   AF-A0A9E6RIN2-F1
#
_cell.length_a   1.000
_cell.length_b   1.000
_cell.length_c   1.000
_cell.angle_alpha   90.00
_cell.angle_beta   90.00
_cell.angle_gamma   90.00
#
_symmetry.space_group_name_H-M   'P 1'
#
loop_
_entity.id
_entity.type
_entity.pdbx_description
1 polymer ?
#
loop_
_entity_poly.entity_id
_entity_poly.type
_entity_poly.pdbx_seq_one_letter_code
_entity_poly.pdbx_strand_id
1 'polypeptide(L)'
;MRDDAGWDADGRSGGLKGQGSSLSSLRFYDRTLLDAVTAAAALVALADQRVCGAEKVCLTATTRSCDALRAFDALEAATQFQRHAQTILAAPWGRGEALERVAAVAHLPHAAATVLTVARAMAHADGPAGTAEELVLAELATVLGIDA
;
A
#
# COMPACT_ATOMS: atom_id res chain seq x y z
N MET A 1 41.05 -37.39 52.51
CA MET A 1 40.91 -35.95 52.84
C MET A 1 41.19 -35.19 51.55
N ARG A 2 40.15 -34.51 51.05
CA ARG A 2 40.07 -33.65 49.86
C ARG A 2 40.02 -34.32 48.50
N ASP A 3 39.18 -33.95 47.54
CA ASP A 3 37.90 -33.22 47.49
C ASP A 3 37.34 -33.52 46.09
N ASP A 4 36.03 -33.65 46.00
CA ASP A 4 35.21 -33.84 44.81
C ASP A 4 35.34 -32.71 43.78
N ALA A 5 35.28 -33.04 42.49
CA ALA A 5 34.44 -32.34 41.50
C ALA A 5 34.57 -33.01 40.13
N GLY A 6 33.54 -33.80 39.78
CA GLY A 6 33.33 -34.29 38.42
C GLY A 6 32.99 -33.15 37.48
N TRP A 7 33.61 -33.16 36.30
CA TRP A 7 33.27 -32.27 35.19
C TRP A 7 32.37 -33.05 34.23
N ASP A 8 31.06 -32.95 34.43
CA ASP A 8 30.06 -33.49 33.51
C ASP A 8 30.03 -32.67 32.21
N ALA A 9 30.08 -33.40 31.10
CA ALA A 9 29.79 -32.92 29.77
C ALA A 9 28.32 -33.22 29.46
N ASP A 10 27.50 -32.18 29.26
CA ASP A 10 26.45 -32.11 28.23
C ASP A 10 25.71 -30.78 28.38
N GLY A 11 25.31 -30.16 27.28
CA GLY A 11 24.42 -29.00 27.33
C GLY A 11 24.68 -27.98 26.24
N ARG A 12 24.26 -28.34 25.02
CA ARG A 12 24.15 -27.48 23.84
C ARG A 12 23.70 -26.06 24.21
N SER A 13 24.60 -25.10 24.18
CA SER A 13 24.28 -23.68 24.19
C SER A 13 23.82 -23.25 22.79
N GLY A 14 22.60 -23.66 22.43
CA GLY A 14 21.80 -23.04 21.38
C GLY A 14 21.24 -21.72 21.88
N GLY A 15 22.11 -20.71 22.01
CA GLY A 15 21.73 -19.34 22.33
C GLY A 15 21.37 -18.59 21.06
N LEU A 16 20.07 -18.53 20.77
CA LEU A 16 19.44 -17.83 19.65
C LEU A 16 20.06 -16.43 19.44
N LYS A 17 20.72 -16.24 18.29
CA LYS A 17 20.88 -14.89 17.72
C LYS A 17 19.47 -14.39 17.41
N GLY A 18 18.93 -13.57 18.31
CA GLY A 18 17.66 -12.89 18.15
C GLY A 18 17.60 -12.19 16.80
N GLN A 19 16.65 -12.62 15.98
CA GLN A 19 16.36 -12.04 14.68
C GLN A 19 15.86 -10.60 14.88
N GLY A 20 16.74 -9.62 14.71
CA GLY A 20 16.39 -8.19 14.64
C GLY A 20 15.81 -7.77 13.29
N SER A 21 15.66 -8.70 12.33
CA SER A 21 15.39 -8.38 10.92
C SER A 21 13.93 -8.51 10.48
N SER A 22 13.03 -9.00 11.36
CA SER A 22 11.65 -9.33 10.94
C SER A 22 10.63 -8.20 11.17
N LEU A 23 10.84 -7.34 12.16
CA LEU A 23 9.89 -6.25 12.45
C LEU A 23 10.02 -5.07 11.49
N SER A 24 11.23 -4.78 11.02
CA SER A 24 11.50 -3.73 10.02
C SER A 24 10.92 -4.11 8.65
N SER A 25 11.04 -5.37 8.23
CA SER A 25 10.50 -5.86 6.96
C SER A 25 8.97 -5.87 6.92
N LEU A 26 8.30 -6.22 8.02
CA LEU A 26 6.84 -6.13 8.14
C LEU A 26 6.36 -4.68 8.05
N ARG A 27 6.96 -3.77 8.81
CA ARG A 27 6.63 -2.33 8.74
C ARG A 27 6.96 -1.72 7.38
N PHE A 28 8.00 -2.19 6.70
CA PHE A 28 8.36 -1.73 5.36
C PHE A 28 7.34 -2.20 4.32
N TYR A 29 6.90 -3.47 4.40
CA TYR A 29 5.82 -4.01 3.59
C TYR A 29 4.52 -3.22 3.78
N ASP A 30 4.16 -2.96 5.03
CA ASP A 30 2.97 -2.19 5.40
C ASP A 30 3.00 -0.77 4.81
N ARG A 31 4.15 -0.09 4.87
CA ARG A 31 4.31 1.25 4.29
C ARG A 31 4.32 1.27 2.77
N THR A 32 4.93 0.26 2.15
CA THR A 32 4.99 0.15 0.67
C THR A 32 3.61 -0.15 0.11
N LEU A 33 2.84 -1.00 0.78
CA LEU A 33 1.43 -1.26 0.45
C LEU A 33 0.58 0.00 0.60
N LEU A 34 0.71 0.72 1.72
CA LEU A 34 -0.02 1.98 1.93
C LEU A 34 0.31 3.01 0.83
N ASP A 35 1.58 3.15 0.48
CA ASP A 35 2.04 4.06 -0.57
C ASP A 35 1.44 3.68 -1.94
N ALA A 36 1.47 2.39 -2.28
CA ALA A 36 0.88 1.86 -3.51
C ALA A 36 -0.65 2.05 -3.57
N VAL A 37 -1.37 1.76 -2.48
CA VAL A 37 -2.83 1.92 -2.38
C VAL A 37 -3.22 3.39 -2.54
N THR A 38 -2.54 4.29 -1.84
CA THR A 38 -2.83 5.73 -1.89
C THR A 38 -2.42 6.38 -3.20
N ALA A 39 -1.36 5.88 -3.85
CA ALA A 39 -0.99 6.29 -5.21
C ALA A 39 -2.02 5.83 -6.25
N ALA A 40 -2.46 4.56 -6.21
CA ALA A 40 -3.51 4.05 -7.07
C ALA A 40 -4.83 4.81 -6.88
N ALA A 41 -5.19 5.12 -5.64
CA ALA A 41 -6.33 5.95 -5.31
C ALA A 41 -6.25 7.33 -5.97
N ALA A 42 -5.10 7.99 -5.87
CA ALA A 42 -4.91 9.32 -6.45
C ALA A 42 -4.99 9.29 -7.98
N LEU A 43 -4.48 8.23 -8.62
CA LEU A 43 -4.56 8.04 -10.07
C LEU A 43 -6.00 7.89 -10.56
N VAL A 44 -6.82 7.10 -9.85
CA VAL A 44 -8.24 6.89 -10.16
C VAL A 44 -9.03 8.18 -9.92
N ALA A 45 -8.82 8.83 -8.78
CA ALA A 45 -9.50 10.09 -8.45
C ALA A 45 -9.20 11.21 -9.47
N LEU A 46 -8.02 11.20 -10.10
CA LEU A 46 -7.60 12.21 -11.08
C LEU A 46 -7.72 11.73 -12.54
N ALA A 47 -8.48 10.65 -12.78
CA ALA A 47 -8.59 10.01 -14.09
C ALA A 47 -9.10 10.96 -15.20
N ASP A 48 -10.01 11.87 -14.87
CA ASP A 48 -10.60 12.83 -15.80
C ASP A 48 -9.88 14.20 -15.82
N GLN A 49 -8.72 14.29 -15.16
CA GLN A 49 -7.90 15.51 -15.03
C GLN A 49 -8.64 16.70 -14.40
N ARG A 50 -9.75 16.46 -13.68
CA ARG A 50 -10.47 17.49 -12.95
C ARG A 50 -10.57 17.08 -11.51
N VAL A 51 -10.09 17.95 -10.61
CA VAL A 51 -10.48 17.83 -9.21
C VAL A 51 -11.85 18.44 -9.05
N CYS A 52 -12.91 17.63 -9.11
CA CYS A 52 -14.22 18.13 -8.72
C CYS A 52 -14.21 18.43 -7.20
N GLY A 53 -14.94 19.44 -6.75
CA GLY A 53 -15.05 19.74 -5.31
C GLY A 53 -15.55 18.56 -4.46
N ALA A 54 -16.19 17.56 -5.10
CA ALA A 54 -16.63 16.32 -4.50
C ALA A 54 -15.48 15.34 -4.19
N GLU A 55 -14.33 15.40 -4.86
CA GLU A 55 -13.21 14.46 -4.62
C GLU A 55 -12.53 14.65 -3.25
N LYS A 56 -12.44 15.89 -2.74
CA LYS A 56 -11.97 16.12 -1.36
C LYS A 56 -12.89 15.46 -0.32
N VAL A 57 -14.19 15.40 -0.62
CA VAL A 57 -15.20 14.73 0.22
C VAL A 57 -15.11 13.20 0.03
N CYS A 58 -14.91 12.74 -1.21
CA CYS A 58 -14.75 11.33 -1.55
C CYS A 58 -13.50 10.71 -0.90
N LEU A 59 -12.41 11.46 -0.78
CA LEU A 59 -11.22 11.03 -0.05
C LEU A 59 -11.53 10.71 1.42
N THR A 60 -12.22 11.64 2.09
CA THR A 60 -12.58 11.51 3.51
C THR A 60 -13.57 10.36 3.75
N ALA A 61 -14.44 10.07 2.77
CA ALA A 61 -15.37 8.95 2.79
C ALA A 61 -14.66 7.61 2.51
N THR A 62 -13.78 7.57 1.53
CA THR A 62 -13.01 6.39 1.12
C THR A 62 -12.12 5.85 2.23
N THR A 63 -11.43 6.72 2.98
CA THR A 63 -10.62 6.29 4.12
C THR A 63 -11.46 5.67 5.24
N ARG A 64 -12.72 6.09 5.39
CA ARG A 64 -13.66 5.52 6.38
C ARG A 64 -14.29 4.20 5.94
N SER A 65 -14.45 3.99 4.64
CA SER A 65 -15.15 2.82 4.06
C SER A 65 -14.24 1.64 3.76
N CYS A 66 -12.92 1.81 3.76
CA CYS A 66 -11.98 0.75 3.35
C CYS A 66 -11.42 -0.03 4.56
N ASP A 67 -11.97 -1.21 4.84
CA ASP A 67 -11.50 -2.11 5.93
C ASP A 67 -10.02 -2.53 5.80
N ALA A 68 -9.45 -2.52 4.58
CA ALA A 68 -8.03 -2.79 4.34
C ALA A 68 -7.11 -1.66 4.85
N LEU A 69 -7.61 -0.42 4.85
CA LEU A 69 -6.91 0.74 5.41
C LEU A 69 -7.15 0.91 6.91
N ARG A 70 -8.05 0.12 7.52
CA ARG A 70 -8.34 0.17 8.96
C ARG A 70 -7.18 -0.28 9.86
N ALA A 71 -6.24 -1.02 9.29
CA ALA A 71 -4.97 -1.37 9.93
C ALA A 71 -3.96 -0.21 9.92
N PHE A 72 -4.20 0.82 9.10
CA PHE A 72 -3.38 2.01 8.95
C PHE A 72 -4.05 3.22 9.59
N ASP A 73 -3.27 4.21 10.00
CA ASP A 73 -3.85 5.48 10.46
C ASP A 73 -4.55 6.16 9.27
N ALA A 74 -5.87 6.34 9.38
CA ALA A 74 -6.68 7.04 8.40
C ALA A 74 -6.10 8.42 8.03
N LEU A 75 -5.51 9.11 9.00
CA LEU A 75 -4.87 10.41 8.78
C LEU A 75 -3.59 10.30 7.95
N GLU A 76 -2.80 9.23 8.14
CA GLU A 76 -1.60 8.96 7.35
C GLU A 76 -1.96 8.61 5.90
N ALA A 77 -2.95 7.74 5.71
CA ALA A 77 -3.46 7.38 4.38
C ALA A 77 -3.98 8.61 3.61
N ALA A 78 -4.78 9.46 4.27
CA ALA A 78 -5.29 10.69 3.67
C ALA A 78 -4.17 11.69 3.33
N THR A 79 -3.17 11.81 4.20
CA THR A 79 -2.01 12.68 3.97
C THR A 79 -1.20 12.20 2.76
N GLN A 80 -0.96 10.90 2.66
CA GLN A 80 -0.17 10.32 1.57
C GLN A 80 -0.91 10.41 0.23
N PHE A 81 -2.20 10.12 0.21
CA PHE A 81 -3.04 10.35 -0.96
C PHE A 81 -2.95 11.81 -1.42
N GLN A 82 -3.10 12.77 -0.50
CA GLN A 82 -3.12 14.18 -0.86
C GLN A 82 -1.77 14.61 -1.46
N ARG A 83 -0.66 14.06 -0.96
CA ARG A 83 0.67 14.26 -1.54
C ARG A 83 0.73 13.75 -2.98
N HIS A 84 0.31 12.50 -3.22
CA HIS A 84 0.29 11.93 -4.58
C HIS A 84 -0.58 12.73 -5.52
N ALA A 85 -1.80 13.09 -5.10
CA ALA A 85 -2.70 13.91 -5.90
C ALA A 85 -2.10 15.28 -6.25
N GLN A 86 -1.48 15.96 -5.28
CA GLN A 86 -0.79 17.23 -5.53
C GLN A 86 0.37 17.07 -6.51
N THR A 87 1.19 16.03 -6.36
CA THR A 87 2.31 15.75 -7.27
C THR A 87 1.83 15.47 -8.69
N ILE A 88 0.78 14.66 -8.84
CA ILE A 88 0.17 14.36 -10.15
C ILE A 88 -0.33 15.63 -10.84
N LEU A 89 -0.91 16.57 -10.10
CA LEU A 89 -1.44 17.83 -10.65
C LEU A 89 -0.36 18.88 -10.90
N ALA A 90 0.67 18.94 -10.04
CA ALA A 90 1.70 19.97 -10.09
C ALA A 90 2.79 19.68 -11.13
N ALA A 91 3.02 18.40 -11.45
CA ALA A 91 4.16 17.99 -12.26
C ALA A 91 3.77 17.01 -13.38
N PRO A 92 4.33 17.17 -14.60
CA PRO A 92 4.05 16.27 -15.72
C PRO A 92 4.54 14.83 -15.48
N TRP A 93 5.51 14.64 -14.58
CA TRP A 93 6.02 13.32 -14.18
C TRP A 93 5.26 12.71 -12.99
N GLY A 94 4.35 13.43 -12.34
CA GLY A 94 3.71 12.97 -11.11
C GLY A 94 2.84 11.71 -11.31
N ARG A 95 2.21 11.56 -12.48
CA ARG A 95 1.51 10.32 -12.85
C ARG A 95 2.47 9.14 -12.94
N GLY A 96 3.64 9.34 -13.56
CA GLY A 96 4.68 8.32 -13.67
C GLY A 96 5.19 7.87 -12.31
N GLU A 97 5.46 8.81 -11.41
CA GLU A 97 5.88 8.47 -10.04
C GLU A 97 4.81 7.64 -9.30
N ALA A 98 3.54 8.03 -9.41
CA ALA A 98 2.46 7.27 -8.77
C ALA A 98 2.36 5.84 -9.32
N LEU A 99 2.53 5.64 -10.63
CA LEU A 99 2.56 4.31 -11.24
C LEU A 99 3.77 3.50 -10.76
N GLU A 100 4.93 4.12 -10.55
CA GLU A 100 6.10 3.45 -9.96
C GLU A 100 5.83 2.97 -8.53
N ARG A 101 5.12 3.75 -7.71
CA ARG A 101 4.70 3.31 -6.36
C ARG A 101 3.80 2.09 -6.40
N VAL A 102 2.89 2.04 -7.39
CA VAL A 102 2.03 0.87 -7.62
C VAL A 102 2.86 -0.34 -8.09
N ALA A 103 3.77 -0.13 -9.03
CA ALA A 103 4.65 -1.18 -9.55
C ALA A 103 5.55 -1.80 -8.46
N ALA A 104 5.87 -1.03 -7.42
CA ALA A 104 6.68 -1.50 -6.30
C ALA A 104 6.06 -2.71 -5.58
N VAL A 105 4.74 -2.91 -5.64
CA VAL A 105 4.07 -4.09 -5.05
C VAL A 105 3.61 -5.13 -6.07
N ALA A 106 3.88 -4.94 -7.36
CA ALA A 106 3.45 -5.88 -8.41
C ALA A 106 4.01 -7.30 -8.23
N HIS A 107 5.22 -7.42 -7.66
CA HIS A 107 5.85 -8.70 -7.35
C HIS A 107 5.20 -9.46 -6.17
N LEU A 108 4.26 -8.83 -5.47
CA LEU A 108 3.59 -9.37 -4.29
C LEU A 108 2.11 -9.61 -4.63
N PRO A 109 1.69 -10.84 -4.98
CA PRO A 109 0.36 -11.08 -5.55
C PRO A 109 -0.77 -10.67 -4.60
N HIS A 110 -0.61 -10.86 -3.29
CA HIS A 110 -1.60 -10.42 -2.31
C HIS A 110 -1.70 -8.89 -2.21
N ALA A 111 -0.56 -8.19 -2.26
CA ALA A 111 -0.53 -6.73 -2.21
C ALA A 111 -1.09 -6.12 -3.50
N ALA A 112 -0.69 -6.64 -4.66
CA ALA A 112 -1.18 -6.25 -5.97
C ALA A 112 -2.71 -6.40 -6.06
N ALA A 113 -3.24 -7.57 -5.68
CA ALA A 113 -4.68 -7.80 -5.64
C ALA A 113 -5.40 -6.84 -4.70
N THR A 114 -4.80 -6.54 -3.54
CA THR A 114 -5.35 -5.57 -2.58
C THR A 114 -5.41 -4.17 -3.18
N VAL A 115 -4.33 -3.68 -3.80
CA VAL A 115 -4.29 -2.37 -4.45
C VAL A 115 -5.40 -2.24 -5.49
N LEU A 116 -5.52 -3.20 -6.41
CA LEU A 116 -6.53 -3.16 -7.45
C LEU A 116 -7.96 -3.23 -6.88
N THR A 117 -8.17 -4.05 -5.86
CA THR A 117 -9.49 -4.18 -5.19
C THR A 117 -9.90 -2.87 -4.54
N VAL A 118 -8.97 -2.21 -3.83
CA VAL A 118 -9.22 -0.91 -3.21
C VAL A 118 -9.49 0.13 -4.29
N ALA A 119 -8.68 0.18 -5.36
CA ALA A 119 -8.87 1.08 -6.50
C ALA A 119 -10.26 0.96 -7.12
N ARG A 120 -10.71 -0.29 -7.40
CA ARG A 120 -12.06 -0.56 -7.93
C ARG A 120 -13.15 -0.11 -6.96
N ALA A 121 -13.01 -0.41 -5.66
CA ALA A 121 -13.99 -0.01 -4.66
C ALA A 121 -14.15 1.51 -4.55
N MET A 122 -13.05 2.26 -4.70
CA MET A 122 -13.07 3.73 -4.71
C MET A 122 -13.76 4.29 -5.95
N ALA A 123 -13.42 3.78 -7.15
CA ALA A 123 -14.07 4.20 -8.39
C ALA A 123 -15.59 3.99 -8.34
N HIS A 124 -16.05 2.96 -7.62
CA HIS A 124 -17.46 2.62 -7.50
C HIS A 124 -18.16 3.25 -6.28
N ALA A 125 -17.46 4.07 -5.48
CA ALA A 125 -17.96 4.55 -4.21
C ALA A 125 -19.14 5.54 -4.34
N ASP A 126 -19.19 6.31 -5.42
CA ASP A 126 -20.22 7.33 -5.68
C ASP A 126 -21.18 6.92 -6.82
N GLY A 127 -21.12 5.66 -7.26
CA GLY A 127 -21.91 5.15 -8.38
C GLY A 127 -21.08 4.29 -9.34
N PRO A 128 -21.61 3.97 -10.54
CA PRO A 128 -20.85 3.23 -11.54
C PRO A 128 -19.65 4.05 -12.03
N ALA A 129 -18.49 3.40 -12.15
CA ALA A 129 -17.28 4.03 -12.63
C ALA A 129 -17.45 4.55 -14.06
N GLY A 130 -16.93 5.75 -14.31
CA GLY A 130 -16.89 6.36 -15.63
C GLY A 130 -15.82 5.74 -16.53
N THR A 131 -15.90 6.02 -17.84
CA THR A 131 -14.93 5.51 -18.82
C THR A 131 -13.48 5.88 -18.50
N ALA A 132 -13.25 7.07 -17.92
CA ALA A 132 -11.91 7.50 -17.53
C ALA A 132 -11.36 6.66 -16.36
N GLU A 133 -12.17 6.38 -15.35
CA GLU A 133 -11.78 5.58 -14.18
C GLU A 133 -11.49 4.13 -14.58
N GLU A 134 -12.34 3.54 -15.42
CA GLU A 134 -12.13 2.19 -15.98
C GLU A 134 -10.83 2.08 -16.76
N LEU A 135 -10.45 3.10 -17.54
CA LEU A 135 -9.17 3.13 -18.24
C LEU A 135 -7.99 3.14 -17.26
N VAL A 136 -8.08 3.89 -16.16
CA VAL A 136 -7.05 3.89 -15.11
C VAL A 136 -7.01 2.55 -14.38
N LEU A 137 -8.16 1.94 -14.09
CA LEU A 137 -8.22 0.61 -13.46
C LEU A 137 -7.57 -0.46 -14.33
N ALA A 138 -7.79 -0.41 -15.65
CA ALA A 138 -7.14 -1.31 -16.60
C ALA A 138 -5.61 -1.09 -16.67
N GLU A 139 -5.17 0.16 -16.63
CA GLU A 139 -3.74 0.51 -16.57
C GLU A 139 -3.10 -0.02 -15.28
N LEU A 140 -3.76 0.17 -14.12
CA LEU A 140 -3.30 -0.35 -12.83
C LEU A 140 -3.23 -1.87 -12.84
N ALA A 141 -4.22 -2.57 -13.38
CA ALA A 141 -4.19 -4.03 -13.52
C ALA A 141 -2.99 -4.49 -14.37
N THR A 142 -2.72 -3.80 -15.47
CA THR A 142 -1.56 -4.06 -16.34
C THR A 142 -0.24 -3.85 -15.59
N VAL A 143 -0.09 -2.75 -14.86
CA VAL A 143 1.12 -2.46 -14.05
C VAL A 143 1.34 -3.50 -12.96
N LEU A 144 0.26 -3.99 -12.36
CA LEU A 144 0.29 -4.99 -11.29
C LEU A 144 0.45 -6.42 -11.81
N GLY A 145 0.44 -6.64 -13.13
CA GLY A 145 0.50 -7.97 -13.73
C GLY A 145 -0.73 -8.83 -13.44
N ILE A 146 -1.89 -8.19 -13.22
CA ILE A 146 -3.17 -8.85 -12.99
C ILE A 146 -3.93 -8.83 -14.32
N ASP A 147 -4.32 -10.00 -14.83
CA ASP A 147 -5.27 -10.08 -15.94
C ASP A 147 -6.59 -9.44 -15.52
N ALA A 148 -7.00 -8.40 -16.25
CA ALA A 148 -8.09 -7.49 -15.90
C ALA A 148 -9.48 -8.12 -16.02
#